data_AF-A0A850SML4-F1
#
_entry.id   AF-A0A850SML4-F1
#
_cell.length_a   1.000
_cell.length_b   1.000
_cell.length_c   1.000
_cell.angle_alpha   90.00
_cell.angle_beta   90.00
_cell.angle_gamma   90.00
#
_symmetry.space_group_name_H-M   'P 1'
#
loop_
_entity.id
_entity.type
_entity.pdbx_description
1 polymer ?
#
loop_
_entity_poly.entity_id
_entity_poly.type
_entity_poly.pdbx_seq_one_letter_code
_entity_poly.pdbx_strand_id
1 'polypeptide(L)'
;MQGSASKVIRAVADAESTLMKTSFLSYYISMYNTVNENLGYKDAPVTVDEIYDFLQDLKHEAGEHVPDIEKEDIAFSFHILNMLGVCKSA
;
A
#
# COMPACT_ATOMS: atom_id res chain seq x y z
N MET A 1 -7.07 -34.34 13.40
CA MET A 1 -5.80 -33.59 13.22
C MET A 1 -5.70 -32.83 11.88
N GLN A 2 -6.44 -33.18 10.82
CA GLN A 2 -6.40 -32.46 9.52
C GLN A 2 -6.84 -30.98 9.55
N GLY A 3 -7.73 -30.58 10.45
CA GLY A 3 -8.23 -29.20 10.52
C GLY A 3 -7.24 -28.15 11.04
N SER A 4 -6.16 -28.55 11.71
CA SER A 4 -5.17 -27.60 12.27
C SER A 4 -4.15 -27.16 11.22
N ALA A 5 -3.66 -28.09 10.39
CA ALA A 5 -2.69 -27.78 9.35
C ALA A 5 -3.28 -26.86 8.26
N SER A 6 -4.54 -27.07 7.88
CA SER A 6 -5.24 -26.23 6.89
C SER A 6 -5.41 -24.78 7.37
N LYS A 7 -5.65 -24.55 8.67
CA LYS A 7 -5.72 -23.20 9.25
C LYS A 7 -4.37 -22.49 9.24
N VAL A 8 -3.30 -23.20 9.56
CA VAL A 8 -1.93 -22.65 9.55
C VAL A 8 -1.52 -22.25 8.14
N ILE A 9 -1.76 -23.10 7.13
CA ILE A 9 -1.43 -22.80 5.74
C ILE A 9 -2.17 -21.54 5.24
N ARG A 10 -3.47 -21.42 5.55
CA ARG A 10 -4.25 -20.22 5.19
C ARG A 10 -3.69 -18.98 5.87
N ALA A 11 -3.43 -19.03 7.17
CA ALA A 11 -2.88 -17.90 7.92
C ALA A 11 -1.51 -17.45 7.38
N VAL A 12 -0.65 -18.37 6.94
CA VAL A 12 0.64 -18.04 6.32
C VAL A 12 0.44 -17.35 4.96
N ALA A 13 -0.45 -17.87 4.11
CA ALA A 13 -0.75 -17.25 2.82
C ALA A 13 -1.34 -15.83 2.97
N ASP A 14 -2.24 -15.65 3.94
CA ASP A 14 -2.82 -14.34 4.25
C ASP A 14 -1.74 -13.37 4.76
N ALA A 15 -0.80 -13.85 5.58
CA ALA A 15 0.32 -13.05 6.08
C ALA A 15 1.32 -12.67 4.98
N GLU A 16 1.66 -13.59 4.08
CA GLU A 16 2.52 -13.33 2.92
C GLU A 16 1.88 -12.31 1.97
N SER A 17 0.58 -12.44 1.70
CA SER A 17 -0.17 -11.47 0.89
C SER A 17 -0.16 -10.08 1.54
N THR A 18 -0.46 -10.02 2.84
CA THR A 18 -0.45 -8.77 3.61
C THR A 18 0.92 -8.10 3.58
N LEU A 19 1.98 -8.88 3.80
CA LEU A 19 3.36 -8.38 3.79
C LEU A 19 3.73 -7.85 2.41
N MET A 20 3.45 -8.60 1.34
CA MET A 20 3.74 -8.20 -0.03
C MET A 20 3.03 -6.88 -0.38
N LYS A 21 1.72 -6.78 -0.12
CA LYS A 21 0.94 -5.56 -0.39
C LYS A 21 1.45 -4.38 0.43
N THR A 22 1.71 -4.57 1.71
CA THR A 22 2.20 -3.51 2.60
C THR A 22 3.58 -3.00 2.16
N SER A 23 4.51 -3.89 1.78
CA SER A 23 5.82 -3.51 1.26
C SER A 23 5.72 -2.74 -0.05
N PHE A 24 4.90 -3.23 -0.99
CA PHE A 24 4.64 -2.55 -2.26
C PHE A 24 4.07 -1.15 -2.03
N LEU A 25 3.01 -1.03 -1.22
CA LEU A 25 2.37 0.25 -0.90
C LEU A 25 3.30 1.21 -0.17
N SER A 26 4.09 0.72 0.78
CA SER A 26 5.04 1.56 1.50
C SER A 26 6.05 2.23 0.56
N TYR A 27 6.54 1.49 -0.44
CA TYR A 27 7.43 2.04 -1.46
C TYR A 27 6.74 3.11 -2.30
N TYR A 28 5.58 2.80 -2.88
CA TYR A 28 4.89 3.72 -3.79
C TYR A 28 4.31 4.96 -3.10
N ILE A 29 3.76 4.82 -1.89
CA ILE A 29 3.31 5.95 -1.07
C ILE A 29 4.50 6.86 -0.73
N SER A 30 5.64 6.29 -0.31
CA SER A 30 6.83 7.09 0.01
C SER A 30 7.40 7.79 -1.22
N MET A 31 7.43 7.12 -2.37
CA MET A 31 7.84 7.72 -3.64
C MET A 31 6.92 8.88 -4.02
N TYR A 32 5.61 8.67 -3.96
CA TYR A 32 4.61 9.67 -4.30
C TYR A 32 4.74 10.92 -3.40
N ASN A 33 4.85 10.72 -2.08
CA ASN A 33 5.13 11.80 -1.13
C ASN A 33 6.41 12.56 -1.47
N THR A 34 7.51 11.84 -1.75
CA THR A 34 8.80 12.45 -2.08
C THR A 34 8.73 13.29 -3.36
N VAL A 35 8.02 12.80 -4.38
CA VAL A 35 7.82 13.56 -5.63
C VAL A 35 6.98 14.80 -5.37
N ASN A 36 5.88 14.69 -4.61
CA ASN A 36 5.05 15.83 -4.23
C ASN A 36 5.83 16.91 -3.47
N GLU A 37 6.67 16.52 -2.50
CA GLU A 37 7.56 17.44 -1.78
C GLU A 37 8.50 18.19 -2.73
N ASN A 38 9.09 17.49 -3.70
CA ASN A 38 9.98 18.06 -4.70
C ASN A 38 9.26 18.99 -5.69
N LEU A 39 7.97 18.75 -5.94
CA LEU A 39 7.11 19.62 -6.76
C LEU A 39 6.57 20.83 -5.99
N GLY A 40 6.85 20.93 -4.68
CA GLY A 40 6.44 22.06 -3.83
C GLY A 40 5.18 21.81 -3.00
N TYR A 41 4.61 20.61 -3.04
CA TYR A 41 3.42 20.21 -2.26
C TYR A 41 3.80 19.59 -0.91
N LYS A 42 4.66 20.27 -0.14
CA LYS A 42 5.29 19.71 1.09
C LYS A 42 4.33 19.36 2.23
N ASP A 43 3.12 19.92 2.22
CA ASP A 43 2.11 19.72 3.26
C ASP A 43 0.75 19.26 2.71
N ALA A 44 0.67 18.91 1.43
CA ALA A 44 -0.56 18.35 0.87
C ALA A 44 -0.71 16.92 1.40
N PRO A 45 -1.78 16.61 2.16
CA PRO A 45 -1.99 15.25 2.61
C PRO A 45 -2.28 14.37 1.39
N VAL A 46 -1.63 13.21 1.34
CA VAL A 46 -1.90 12.22 0.30
C VAL A 46 -3.02 11.30 0.78
N THR A 47 -4.02 11.14 -0.06
CA THR A 47 -5.24 10.39 0.24
C THR A 47 -5.19 8.96 -0.29
N VAL A 48 -6.06 8.11 0.25
CA VAL A 48 -6.27 6.74 -0.26
C VAL A 48 -6.67 6.74 -1.73
N ASP A 49 -7.55 7.67 -2.11
CA ASP A 49 -8.06 7.76 -3.47
C ASP A 49 -6.97 8.19 -4.46
N GLU A 50 -6.14 9.17 -4.12
CA GLU A 50 -5.02 9.59 -4.98
C GLU A 50 -4.02 8.46 -5.22
N ILE A 51 -3.67 7.68 -4.17
CA ILE A 51 -2.79 6.53 -4.33
C ILE A 51 -3.47 5.44 -5.15
N TYR A 52 -4.77 5.21 -4.95
CA TYR A 52 -5.51 4.22 -5.71
C TYR A 52 -5.50 4.56 -7.20
N ASP A 53 -5.82 5.80 -7.56
CA ASP A 53 -5.84 6.29 -8.94
C ASP A 53 -4.44 6.18 -9.57
N PHE A 54 -3.40 6.63 -8.85
CA PHE A 54 -2.00 6.49 -9.28
C PHE A 54 -1.60 5.02 -9.57
N LEU A 55 -2.02 4.08 -8.74
CA LEU A 55 -1.74 2.66 -8.96
C LEU A 55 -2.50 2.09 -10.16
N GLN A 56 -3.73 2.55 -10.40
CA GLN A 56 -4.47 2.19 -11.62
C GLN A 56 -3.77 2.74 -12.87
N ASP A 57 -3.27 3.98 -12.82
CA ASP A 57 -2.53 4.58 -13.92
C ASP A 57 -1.24 3.79 -14.22
N LEU A 58 -0.49 3.38 -13.19
CA LEU A 58 0.68 2.50 -13.36
C LEU A 58 0.32 1.16 -14.01
N LYS A 59 -0.80 0.56 -13.60
CA LYS A 59 -1.26 -0.73 -14.12
C LYS A 59 -1.73 -0.64 -15.58
N HIS A 60 -2.47 0.42 -15.91
CA HIS A 60 -3.14 0.55 -17.20
C HIS A 60 -2.33 1.30 -18.26
N GLU A 61 -1.54 2.30 -17.85
CA GLU A 61 -0.80 3.17 -18.77
C GLU A 61 0.66 2.74 -18.90
N ALA A 62 1.32 2.40 -17.79
CA ALA A 62 2.72 1.99 -17.80
C ALA A 62 2.92 0.48 -18.02
N GLY A 63 1.85 -0.33 -17.90
CA GLY A 63 1.90 -1.78 -18.04
C GLY A 63 2.67 -2.48 -16.91
N GLU A 64 2.81 -1.82 -15.76
CA GLU A 64 3.52 -2.36 -14.60
C GLU A 64 2.73 -3.48 -13.94
N HIS A 65 3.45 -4.44 -13.35
CA HIS A 65 2.83 -5.50 -12.58
C HIS A 65 2.42 -4.98 -11.20
N VAL A 66 1.22 -4.42 -11.11
CA VAL A 66 0.61 -3.99 -9.85
C VAL A 66 -0.17 -5.16 -9.24
N PRO A 67 0.11 -5.54 -7.97
CA PRO A 67 -0.70 -6.53 -7.25
C PRO A 67 -2.18 -6.14 -7.19
N ASP A 68 -3.05 -7.09 -6.88
CA ASP A 68 -4.45 -6.76 -6.62
C ASP A 68 -4.59 -6.01 -5.29
N ILE A 69 -4.77 -4.70 -5.38
CA ILE A 69 -4.78 -3.77 -4.25
C ILE A 69 -6.17 -3.14 -4.15
N GLU A 70 -6.79 -3.30 -3.00
CA GLU A 70 -8.04 -2.63 -2.63
C GLU A 70 -7.73 -1.34 -1.83
N LYS A 71 -8.72 -0.46 -1.69
CA LYS A 71 -8.55 0.80 -0.94
C LYS A 71 -8.27 0.54 0.54
N GLU A 72 -8.77 -0.56 1.07
CA GLU A 72 -8.54 -1.05 2.42
C GLU A 72 -7.07 -1.39 2.67
N ASP A 73 -6.38 -1.97 1.68
CA ASP A 73 -4.94 -2.26 1.76
C ASP A 73 -4.12 -0.96 1.86
N ILE A 74 -4.53 0.06 1.09
CA ILE A 74 -3.91 1.39 1.10
C ILE A 74 -4.15 2.09 2.44
N ALA A 75 -5.38 2.08 2.93
CA ALA A 75 -5.73 2.66 4.23
C ALA A 75 -4.95 1.99 5.38
N PHE A 76 -4.83 0.66 5.35
CA PHE A 76 -4.03 -0.10 6.29
C PHE A 76 -2.54 0.29 6.23
N SER A 77 -2.00 0.46 5.03
CA SER A 77 -0.62 0.89 4.84
C SER A 77 -0.39 2.32 5.34
N PHE A 78 -1.31 3.26 5.09
CA PHE A 78 -1.26 4.60 5.68
C PHE A 78 -1.28 4.55 7.20
N HIS A 79 -2.13 3.71 7.78
CA HIS A 79 -2.18 3.54 9.23
C HIS A 79 -0.83 3.07 9.80
N ILE A 80 -0.20 2.07 9.18
CA ILE A 80 1.15 1.60 9.58
C ILE A 80 2.18 2.72 9.44
N LEU A 81 2.23 3.39 8.28
CA LEU A 81 3.22 4.44 8.01
C LEU A 81 3.05 5.65 8.94
N ASN A 82 1.82 6.00 9.30
CA ASN A 82 1.52 7.04 10.27
C ASN A 82 1.96 6.63 11.70
N MET A 83 1.69 5.38 12.11
CA MET A 83 2.19 4.86 13.39
C MET A 83 3.73 4.88 13.47
N LEU A 84 4.43 4.72 12.35
CA LEU A 84 5.89 4.78 12.26
C LEU A 84 6.44 6.22 12.10
N GLY A 85 5.57 7.23 11.99
CA GLY A 85 5.97 8.63 11.78
C GLY A 85 6.52 8.93 10.38
N VAL A 86 6.27 8.06 9.41
CA VAL A 86 6.76 8.16 8.02
C VAL A 86 5.82 8.98 7.14
N CYS A 87 4.51 8.92 7.39
CA CYS A 87 3.51 9.65 6.62
C CYS A 87 2.53 10.38 7.54
N LYS A 88 2.05 11.54 7.11
CA LYS A 88 0.90 12.25 7.69
C LYS A 88 -0.31 11.92 6.81
N SER A 89 -1.13 10.96 7.21
CA SER A 89 -2.41 10.71 6.53
C SER A 89 -3.39 11.85 6.86
N ALA A 90 -4.19 12.31 5.88
CA ALA A 90 -5.37 13.13 6.16
C ALA A 90 -6.42 12.39 6.98
#